data_AF-A0A7K2BUJ5-F1
#
_entry.id   AF-A0A7K2BUJ5-F1
#
_cell.length_a   1.000
_cell.length_b   1.000
_cell.length_c   1.000
_cell.angle_alpha   90.00
_cell.angle_beta   90.00
_cell.angle_gamma   90.00
#
_symmetry.space_group_name_H-M   'P 1'
#
loop_
_entity.id
_entity.type
_entity.pdbx_description
1 polymer ?
#
loop_
_entity_poly.entity_id
_entity_poly.type
_entity_poly.pdbx_seq_one_letter_code
_entity_poly.pdbx_strand_id
1 'polypeptide(L)'
;MRTVTPPSSGGRSRFGSRRTRFIAILVAGGLLVLLLSLRGIARFYTDYLWFDSLGRTDVWGRVLLAKVALFAIFAVAFFILMWINLLIVDRLKPDLRPPGPEEEMLSRFHDLTAGRTRLVRLGVSVVFSLLAASGVSNQWEEWLL
;
A
#
# COMPACT_ATOMS: atom_id res chain seq x y z
N MET A 1 -4.05 -7.66 67.28
CA MET A 1 -3.30 -6.94 66.22
C MET A 1 -3.31 -7.80 64.95
N ARG A 2 -3.39 -7.16 63.77
CA ARG A 2 -3.50 -7.70 62.37
C ARG A 2 -4.93 -7.74 61.82
N THR A 3 -5.49 -6.60 61.43
CA THR A 3 -5.41 -5.87 60.13
C THR A 3 -6.38 -6.42 59.08
N VAL A 4 -7.49 -5.71 58.93
CA VAL A 4 -8.38 -5.76 57.77
C VAL A 4 -7.63 -5.23 56.56
N THR A 5 -7.59 -5.99 55.47
CA THR A 5 -7.15 -5.51 54.15
C THR A 5 -8.27 -5.73 53.14
N PRO A 6 -8.76 -4.67 52.47
CA PRO A 6 -9.66 -4.83 51.33
C PRO A 6 -8.82 -4.85 50.04
N PRO A 7 -8.95 -5.84 49.14
CA PRO A 7 -8.51 -5.67 47.78
C PRO A 7 -9.65 -5.09 46.95
N SER A 8 -9.51 -3.79 46.69
CA SER A 8 -9.75 -3.10 45.42
C SER A 8 -10.78 -3.71 44.46
N SER A 9 -11.84 -2.92 44.22
CA SER A 9 -12.68 -2.90 43.02
C SER A 9 -11.97 -3.49 41.80
N GLY A 10 -12.44 -4.65 41.33
CA GLY A 10 -12.08 -5.20 40.04
C GLY A 10 -12.42 -4.19 38.96
N GLY A 11 -11.44 -3.37 38.58
CA GLY A 11 -11.50 -2.54 37.39
C GLY A 11 -11.76 -3.47 36.23
N ARG A 12 -13.00 -3.50 35.76
CA ARG A 12 -13.40 -4.18 34.53
C ARG A 12 -12.55 -3.56 33.43
N SER A 13 -11.41 -4.18 33.14
CA SER A 13 -10.67 -3.94 31.93
C SER A 13 -11.67 -4.19 30.81
N ARG A 14 -12.12 -3.09 30.19
CA ARG A 14 -12.90 -3.12 28.96
C ARG A 14 -11.99 -3.67 27.88
N PHE A 15 -11.76 -4.98 27.89
CA PHE A 15 -11.32 -5.71 26.73
C PHE A 15 -12.47 -5.62 25.74
N GLY A 16 -12.52 -4.48 25.02
CA GLY A 16 -13.34 -4.37 23.82
C GLY A 16 -13.00 -5.58 22.96
N SER A 17 -14.05 -6.28 22.50
CA SER A 17 -13.90 -7.49 21.69
C SER A 17 -12.86 -7.25 20.59
N ARG A 18 -12.14 -8.28 20.14
CA ARG A 18 -11.19 -8.14 19.02
C ARG A 18 -11.83 -7.42 17.83
N ARG A 19 -13.14 -7.62 17.61
CA ARG A 19 -13.95 -6.89 16.63
C ARG A 19 -14.05 -5.39 16.91
N THR A 20 -14.34 -4.97 18.14
CA THR A 20 -14.41 -3.54 18.51
C THR A 20 -13.06 -2.85 18.33
N ARG A 21 -11.96 -3.49 18.73
CA ARG A 21 -10.60 -2.96 18.48
C ARG A 21 -10.30 -2.86 16.99
N PHE A 22 -10.66 -3.89 16.21
CA PHE A 22 -10.47 -3.89 14.76
C PHE A 22 -11.27 -2.79 14.06
N ILE A 23 -12.54 -2.61 14.43
CA ILE A 23 -13.39 -1.52 13.91
C ILE A 23 -12.81 -0.16 14.29
N ALA A 24 -12.37 0.02 15.54
CA ALA A 24 -11.75 1.27 15.97
C ALA A 24 -10.47 1.59 15.17
N ILE A 25 -9.63 0.59 14.89
CA ILE A 25 -8.43 0.75 14.05
C ILE A 25 -8.81 1.10 12.62
N LEU A 26 -9.81 0.43 12.04
CA LEU A 26 -10.29 0.74 10.69
C LEU A 26 -10.84 2.16 10.58
N VAL A 27 -11.66 2.57 11.54
CA VAL A 27 -12.22 3.93 11.59
C VAL A 27 -11.12 4.96 11.77
N ALA A 28 -10.19 4.74 12.71
CA ALA A 28 -9.08 5.65 12.94
C ALA A 28 -8.16 5.74 11.71
N GLY A 29 -7.86 4.61 11.06
CA GLY A 29 -7.08 4.55 9.83
C GLY A 29 -7.78 5.27 8.67
N GLY A 30 -9.09 5.06 8.50
CA GLY A 30 -9.89 5.76 7.50
C GLY A 30 -9.93 7.27 7.73
N LEU A 31 -10.09 7.69 8.99
CA LEU A 31 -10.06 9.11 9.37
C LEU A 31 -8.70 9.74 9.11
N LEU A 32 -7.61 9.03 9.44
CA LEU A 32 -6.25 9.47 9.17
C LEU A 32 -6.02 9.67 7.67
N VAL A 33 -6.40 8.68 6.86
CA VAL A 33 -6.31 8.78 5.39
C VAL A 33 -7.10 9.99 4.89
N LEU A 34 -8.34 10.17 5.35
CA LEU A 34 -9.18 11.31 4.96
C LEU A 34 -8.52 12.66 5.28
N LEU A 35 -8.00 12.82 6.50
CA LEU A 35 -7.34 14.05 6.94
C LEU A 35 -6.06 14.33 6.14
N LEU A 36 -5.26 13.30 5.86
CA LEU A 36 -4.05 13.45 5.04
C LEU A 36 -4.41 13.79 3.58
N SER A 37 -5.47 13.20 3.04
CA SER A 37 -5.98 13.49 1.69
C SER A 37 -6.49 14.92 1.55
N LEU A 38 -7.12 15.48 2.59
CA LEU A 38 -7.64 16.86 2.58
C LEU A 38 -6.56 17.89 2.23
N ARG A 39 -5.35 17.74 2.80
CA ARG A 39 -4.22 18.64 2.50
C ARG A 39 -3.79 18.56 1.04
N GLY A 40 -3.78 17.35 0.47
CA GLY A 40 -3.42 17.16 -0.94
C GLY A 40 -4.44 17.79 -1.88
N ILE A 41 -5.73 17.58 -1.60
CA ILE A 41 -6.84 18.14 -2.39
C ILE A 41 -6.85 19.67 -2.29
N ALA A 42 -6.66 20.22 -1.10
CA ALA A 42 -6.59 21.67 -0.89
C ALA A 42 -5.48 22.29 -1.74
N ARG A 43 -4.26 21.73 -1.71
CA ARG A 43 -3.15 22.22 -2.53
C ARG A 43 -3.46 22.16 -4.02
N PHE A 44 -3.98 21.03 -4.50
CA PHE A 44 -4.35 20.84 -5.90
C PHE A 44 -5.38 21.87 -6.38
N TYR A 45 -6.40 22.12 -5.55
CA TYR A 45 -7.48 23.06 -5.88
C TYR A 45 -7.01 24.52 -5.80
N THR A 46 -6.19 24.87 -4.81
CA THR A 46 -5.58 26.20 -4.69
C THR A 46 -4.68 26.49 -5.89
N ASP A 47 -3.84 25.54 -6.29
CA ASP A 47 -2.98 25.70 -7.47
C ASP A 47 -3.84 25.93 -8.73
N TYR A 48 -4.90 25.13 -8.93
CA TYR A 48 -5.82 25.28 -10.06
C TYR A 48 -6.45 26.68 -10.12
N LEU A 49 -7.05 27.14 -9.01
CA LEU A 49 -7.65 28.47 -8.92
C LEU A 49 -6.63 29.60 -9.16
N TRP A 50 -5.39 29.42 -8.71
CA TRP A 50 -4.33 30.37 -8.96
C TRP A 50 -4.03 30.48 -10.47
N PHE A 51 -3.87 29.35 -11.16
CA PHE A 51 -3.67 29.35 -12.62
C PHE A 51 -4.87 29.88 -13.40
N ASP A 52 -6.08 29.62 -12.93
CA ASP A 52 -7.32 30.15 -13.50
C ASP A 52 -7.40 31.68 -13.37
N SER A 53 -7.05 32.23 -12.20
CA SER A 53 -7.02 33.69 -11.99
C SER A 53 -6.01 34.43 -12.86
N LEU A 54 -4.98 33.72 -13.34
CA LEU A 54 -3.98 34.25 -14.28
C LEU A 54 -4.34 33.99 -15.75
N GLY A 55 -5.44 33.29 -16.04
CA GLY A 55 -5.81 32.86 -17.38
C GLY A 55 -4.81 31.88 -18.00
N ARG A 56 -4.09 31.11 -17.18
CA ARG A 56 -3.02 30.18 -17.58
C ARG A 56 -3.32 28.73 -17.20
N THR A 57 -4.58 28.32 -17.31
CA THR A 57 -5.02 26.93 -17.09
C THR A 57 -4.31 25.92 -17.99
N ASP A 58 -3.88 26.33 -19.19
CA ASP A 58 -3.07 25.51 -20.12
C ASP A 58 -1.72 25.08 -19.53
N VAL A 59 -1.12 25.89 -18.66
CA VAL A 59 0.17 25.56 -18.02
C VAL A 59 -0.05 24.54 -16.92
N TRP A 60 -1.09 24.73 -16.10
CA TRP A 60 -1.47 23.78 -15.07
C TRP A 60 -1.74 22.38 -15.65
N GLY A 61 -2.50 22.33 -16.75
CA GLY A 61 -2.77 21.09 -17.47
C GLY A 61 -1.48 20.42 -17.98
N ARG A 62 -0.56 21.19 -18.55
CA ARG A 62 0.75 20.68 -19.01
C ARG A 62 1.62 20.16 -17.86
N VAL A 63 1.68 20.86 -16.73
CA VAL A 63 2.42 20.42 -15.54
C VAL A 63 1.80 19.13 -14.97
N LEU A 64 0.46 19.06 -14.90
CA LEU A 64 -0.24 17.87 -14.43
C LEU A 64 0.01 16.68 -15.37
N LEU A 65 -0.11 16.90 -16.67
CA LEU A 65 0.16 15.88 -17.69
C LEU A 65 1.60 15.37 -17.59
N ALA A 66 2.59 16.24 -17.43
CA ALA A 66 3.99 15.86 -17.28
C ALA A 66 4.21 14.95 -16.06
N LYS A 67 3.65 15.32 -14.89
CA LYS A 67 3.73 14.52 -13.67
C LYS A 67 3.09 13.14 -13.85
N VAL A 68 1.88 13.09 -14.41
CA VAL A 68 1.13 11.85 -14.63
C VAL A 68 1.82 10.97 -15.67
N ALA A 69 2.31 11.54 -16.76
CA ALA A 69 3.03 10.81 -17.80
C ALA A 69 4.32 10.19 -17.27
N LEU A 70 5.11 10.96 -16.51
CA LEU A 70 6.35 10.48 -15.91
C LEU A 70 6.07 9.33 -14.92
N PHE A 71 5.06 9.49 -14.06
CA PHE A 71 4.62 8.43 -13.16
C PHE A 71 4.20 7.17 -13.94
N ALA A 72 3.37 7.33 -14.98
CA ALA A 72 2.86 6.20 -15.76
C ALA A 72 3.97 5.44 -16.47
N ILE A 73 4.92 6.15 -17.10
CA ILE A 73 6.05 5.54 -17.81
C ILE A 73 6.89 4.71 -16.85
N PHE A 74 7.29 5.28 -15.71
CA PHE A 74 8.10 4.56 -14.71
C PHE A 74 7.34 3.42 -14.05
N ALA A 75 6.05 3.60 -13.75
CA ALA A 75 5.22 2.54 -13.20
C ALA A 75 5.14 1.35 -14.16
N VAL A 76 4.84 1.60 -15.44
CA VAL A 76 4.77 0.55 -16.46
C VAL A 76 6.12 -0.15 -16.63
N ALA A 77 7.21 0.62 -16.75
CA ALA A 77 8.55 0.06 -16.89
C ALA A 77 8.91 -0.85 -15.71
N PHE A 78 8.72 -0.37 -14.48
CA PHE A 78 9.04 -1.15 -13.27
C PHE A 78 8.12 -2.36 -13.10
N PHE A 79 6.85 -2.22 -13.46
CA PHE A 79 5.89 -3.34 -13.46
C PHE A 79 6.34 -4.44 -14.42
N ILE A 80 6.72 -4.09 -15.65
CA ILE A 80 7.22 -5.04 -16.65
C ILE A 80 8.49 -5.73 -16.14
N LEU A 81 9.46 -4.96 -15.65
CA LEU A 81 10.71 -5.50 -15.09
C LEU A 81 10.44 -6.49 -13.97
N MET A 82 9.60 -6.12 -13.00
CA MET A 82 9.28 -6.97 -11.85
C MET A 82 8.47 -8.20 -12.27
N TRP A 83 7.50 -8.04 -13.18
CA TRP A 83 6.70 -9.14 -13.71
C TRP A 83 7.57 -10.18 -14.43
N ILE A 84 8.50 -9.73 -15.27
CA ILE A 84 9.46 -10.59 -15.95
C ILE A 84 10.39 -11.26 -14.94
N ASN A 85 10.89 -10.52 -13.94
CA ASN A 85 11.75 -11.07 -12.90
C ASN A 85 11.08 -12.25 -12.17
N LEU A 86 9.83 -12.08 -11.75
CA LEU A 86 9.09 -13.15 -11.05
C LEU A 86 8.70 -14.31 -12.00
N LEU A 87 8.42 -14.02 -13.28
CA LEU A 87 8.25 -15.05 -14.30
C LEU A 87 9.48 -15.95 -14.46
N ILE A 88 10.69 -15.36 -14.42
CA ILE A 88 11.96 -16.10 -14.49
C ILE A 88 12.12 -16.98 -13.25
N VAL A 89 11.86 -16.44 -12.05
CA VAL A 89 11.92 -17.19 -10.78
C VAL A 89 11.00 -18.41 -10.83
N ASP A 90 9.75 -18.25 -11.31
CA ASP A 90 8.81 -19.36 -11.42
C ASP A 90 9.31 -20.47 -12.35
N ARG A 91 10.09 -20.10 -13.38
CA ARG A 91 10.67 -21.04 -14.33
C ARG A 91 11.93 -21.73 -13.81
N LEU A 92 12.64 -21.10 -12.87
CA LEU A 92 13.87 -21.61 -12.26
C LEU A 92 13.62 -22.46 -11.01
N LYS A 93 12.39 -22.53 -10.48
CA LYS A 93 12.05 -23.40 -9.35
C LYS A 93 12.30 -24.87 -9.73
N PRO A 94 13.30 -25.54 -9.16
CA PRO A 94 13.52 -26.96 -9.38
C PRO A 94 12.47 -27.77 -8.60
N ASP A 95 11.80 -28.68 -9.29
CA ASP A 95 10.67 -29.46 -8.78
C ASP A 95 11.15 -30.71 -8.04
N LEU A 96 11.88 -30.54 -6.93
CA LEU A 96 12.44 -31.66 -6.16
C LEU A 96 12.44 -31.33 -4.66
N ARG A 97 11.35 -31.67 -3.96
CA ARG A 97 11.42 -32.04 -2.54
C ARG A 97 10.82 -33.46 -2.37
N PRO A 98 11.61 -34.46 -1.92
CA PRO A 98 11.07 -35.76 -1.58
C PRO A 98 10.17 -35.66 -0.34
N PRO A 99 9.05 -36.41 -0.29
CA PRO A 99 8.02 -36.18 0.71
C PRO A 99 8.47 -36.57 2.13
N GLY A 100 8.22 -35.70 3.11
CA GLY A 100 8.59 -35.84 4.52
C GLY A 100 7.45 -35.49 5.49
N PRO A 101 7.46 -36.01 6.74
CA PRO A 101 6.35 -35.88 7.70
C PRO A 101 6.00 -34.43 8.11
N GLU A 102 6.84 -33.46 7.82
CA GLU A 102 6.60 -32.02 8.04
C GLU A 102 5.60 -31.42 7.03
N GLU A 103 5.30 -32.14 5.95
CA GLU A 103 4.48 -31.65 4.83
C GLU A 103 2.97 -31.72 5.05
N GLU A 104 2.48 -32.41 6.08
CA GLU A 104 1.03 -32.46 6.38
C GLU A 104 0.50 -31.09 6.89
N MET A 105 1.40 -30.27 7.47
CA MET A 105 1.13 -28.87 7.82
C MET A 105 1.28 -27.93 6.61
N LEU A 106 2.21 -28.23 5.69
CA LEU A 106 2.47 -27.45 4.47
C LEU A 106 1.44 -27.70 3.36
N SER A 107 0.85 -28.90 3.28
CA SER A 107 -0.18 -29.27 2.30
C SER A 107 -1.45 -28.44 2.49
N ARG A 108 -1.86 -28.18 3.74
CA ARG A 108 -2.95 -27.24 4.07
C ARG A 108 -2.66 -25.79 3.66
N PHE A 109 -1.40 -25.36 3.64
CA PHE A 109 -1.00 -24.04 3.14
C PHE A 109 -0.91 -24.01 1.61
N HIS A 110 -0.50 -25.13 0.98
CA HIS A 110 -0.49 -25.30 -0.47
C HIS A 110 -1.91 -25.27 -1.04
N ASP A 111 -2.89 -25.94 -0.42
CA ASP A 111 -4.28 -25.95 -0.88
C ASP A 111 -4.94 -24.55 -0.88
N LEU A 112 -4.53 -23.66 0.02
CA LEU A 112 -5.02 -22.27 0.06
C LEU A 112 -4.31 -21.33 -0.93
N THR A 113 -3.12 -21.72 -1.41
CA THR A 113 -2.21 -20.85 -2.18
C THR A 113 -2.04 -21.31 -3.64
N ALA A 114 -2.33 -22.57 -3.95
CA ALA A 114 -2.10 -23.20 -5.26
C ALA A 114 -2.79 -22.49 -6.43
N GLY A 115 -3.88 -21.75 -6.20
CA GLY A 115 -4.57 -20.98 -7.25
C GLY A 115 -4.21 -19.50 -7.35
N ARG A 116 -3.47 -18.93 -6.38
CA ARG A 116 -3.29 -17.46 -6.24
C ARG A 116 -1.88 -16.96 -6.53
N THR A 117 -0.92 -17.84 -6.88
CA THR A 117 0.46 -17.45 -7.20
C THR A 117 0.54 -16.32 -8.24
N ARG A 118 -0.34 -16.35 -9.26
CA ARG A 118 -0.41 -15.29 -10.29
C ARG A 118 -0.97 -13.96 -9.76
N LEU A 119 -1.95 -14.01 -8.85
CA LEU A 119 -2.53 -12.82 -8.21
C LEU A 119 -1.56 -12.19 -7.21
N VAL A 120 -0.85 -13.00 -6.43
CA VAL A 120 0.19 -12.53 -5.51
C VAL A 120 1.33 -11.88 -6.29
N ARG A 121 1.79 -12.52 -7.37
CA ARG A 121 2.79 -11.92 -8.27
C ARG A 121 2.33 -10.58 -8.82
N LEU A 122 1.12 -10.51 -9.36
CA LEU A 122 0.57 -9.27 -9.92
C LEU A 122 0.46 -8.19 -8.84
N GLY A 123 -0.06 -8.53 -7.66
CA GLY A 123 -0.18 -7.61 -6.53
C GLY A 123 1.17 -7.06 -6.08
N VAL A 124 2.17 -7.93 -5.92
CA VAL A 124 3.53 -7.52 -5.54
C VAL A 124 4.15 -6.62 -6.61
N SER A 125 4.10 -7.03 -7.88
CA SER A 125 4.64 -6.22 -8.99
C SER A 125 3.98 -4.84 -9.07
N VAL A 126 2.66 -4.75 -8.90
CA VAL A 126 1.93 -3.46 -8.90
C VAL A 126 2.34 -2.60 -7.71
N VAL A 127 2.36 -3.15 -6.50
CA VAL A 127 2.72 -2.38 -5.29
C VAL A 127 4.13 -1.82 -5.41
N PHE A 128 5.10 -2.64 -5.79
CA PHE A 128 6.49 -2.18 -5.93
C PHE A 128 6.65 -1.17 -7.07
N SER A 129 5.96 -1.36 -8.19
CA SER A 129 5.92 -0.41 -9.29
C SER A 129 5.41 0.97 -8.87
N LEU A 130 4.28 1.00 -8.16
CA LEU A 130 3.69 2.27 -7.68
C LEU A 130 4.60 2.98 -6.67
N LEU A 131 5.22 2.22 -5.76
CA LEU A 131 6.18 2.77 -4.80
C LEU A 131 7.40 3.37 -5.52
N ALA A 132 7.99 2.63 -6.46
CA ALA A 132 9.14 3.11 -7.24
C ALA A 132 8.79 4.34 -8.08
N ALA A 133 7.64 4.35 -8.76
CA ALA A 133 7.21 5.46 -9.60
C ALA A 133 6.85 6.73 -8.81
N SER A 134 6.37 6.58 -7.56
CA SER A 134 5.99 7.72 -6.72
C SER A 134 7.15 8.69 -6.45
N GLY A 135 8.37 8.18 -6.27
CA GLY A 135 9.55 9.01 -6.02
C GLY A 135 10.04 9.77 -7.26
N VAL A 136 9.83 9.20 -8.45
CA VAL A 136 10.27 9.80 -9.72
C VAL A 136 9.36 10.95 -10.13
N SER A 137 8.06 10.86 -9.85
CA SER A 137 7.10 11.93 -10.16
C SER A 137 7.40 13.26 -9.47
N ASN A 138 8.21 13.28 -8.40
CA ASN A 138 8.61 14.49 -7.69
C ASN A 138 9.77 15.24 -8.37
N GLN A 139 10.49 14.62 -9.31
CA GLN A 139 11.65 15.21 -9.99
C GLN A 139 11.30 15.88 -11.33
N TRP A 140 10.02 16.15 -11.59
CA TRP A 140 9.56 16.70 -12.87
C TRP A 140 10.23 18.03 -13.28
N GLU A 141 10.69 18.85 -12.33
CA GLU A 141 11.41 20.10 -12.61
C GLU A 141 12.80 19.83 -13.21
N GLU A 142 13.50 18.80 -12.76
CA GLU A 142 14.86 18.46 -13.21
C GLU A 142 14.88 17.95 -14.66
N TRP A 143 13.75 17.45 -15.16
CA TRP A 143 13.60 16.97 -16.54
C TRP A 143 13.12 18.06 -17.51
N LEU A 144 12.72 19.24 -17.01
CA LEU A 144 12.23 20.36 -17.80
C LEU A 144 13.20 21.57 -17.81
N LEU A 145 14.27 21.52 -17.02
CA LEU A 145 15.39 22.49 -17.02
C LEU A 145 16.46 22.09 -18.04
#